data_AF-K1SFK1-F1
#
_entry.id   AF-K1SFK1-F1
#
_cell.length_a   1.000
_cell.length_b   1.000
_cell.length_c   1.000
_cell.angle_alpha   90.00
_cell.angle_beta   90.00
_cell.angle_gamma   90.00
#
_symmetry.space_group_name_H-M   'P 1'
#
loop_
_entity.id
_entity.type
_entity.pdbx_description
1 polymer ?
#
loop_
_entity_poly.entity_id
_entity_poly.type
_entity_poly.pdbx_seq_one_letter_code
_entity_poly.pdbx_strand_id
1 'polypeptide(L)'
;MVAVITTKGTLDKANPTIRKYLAERAELVGAVRLPNTAFKDNAGTEVTADILFLQKRERKIDIEPDWVHLGVTENGIAVNSYFAEHPEMMLGSMEYDTRIYGQDSRYTVCVNNDENFNMYETL
;
A
#
# COMPACT_ATOMS: atom_id res chain seq x y z
N MET A 1 14.21 2.28 -13.93
CA MET A 1 13.17 1.78 -13.02
C MET A 1 13.68 1.92 -11.60
N VAL A 2 12.81 2.23 -10.65
CA VAL A 2 13.13 2.29 -9.21
C VAL A 2 12.11 1.46 -8.45
N ALA A 3 12.57 0.67 -7.49
CA ALA A 3 11.71 0.03 -6.49
C ALA A 3 11.96 0.71 -5.14
N VAL A 4 10.89 1.09 -4.45
CA VAL A 4 10.97 1.69 -3.10
C VAL A 4 10.04 0.99 -2.14
N ILE A 5 10.47 0.85 -0.89
CA ILE A 5 9.62 0.40 0.21
C ILE A 5 9.17 1.64 0.96
N THR A 6 7.86 1.77 1.16
CA THR A 6 7.26 2.86 1.93
C THR A 6 6.12 2.34 2.79
N THR A 7 5.66 3.13 3.75
CA THR A 7 4.42 2.79 4.48
C THR A 7 3.20 2.94 3.57
N LYS A 8 2.09 2.24 3.89
CA LYS A 8 0.80 2.41 3.21
C LYS A 8 0.33 3.88 3.12
N GLY A 9 0.81 4.74 4.02
CA GLY A 9 0.49 6.16 4.05
C GLY A 9 0.89 6.91 2.78
N THR A 10 1.86 6.43 2.00
CA THR A 10 2.17 7.06 0.70
C THR A 10 1.03 6.91 -0.30
N LEU A 11 0.42 5.73 -0.37
CA LEU A 11 -0.63 5.44 -1.34
C LEU A 11 -2.05 5.68 -0.79
N ASP A 12 -2.30 5.50 0.50
CA ASP A 12 -3.65 5.52 1.08
C ASP A 12 -4.05 6.89 1.69
N LYS A 13 -3.14 7.85 1.79
CA LYS A 13 -3.47 9.13 2.44
C LYS A 13 -4.59 9.86 1.69
N ALA A 14 -5.55 10.41 2.44
CA ALA A 14 -6.65 11.19 1.87
C ALA A 14 -6.17 12.36 1.01
N ASN A 15 -5.07 13.00 1.41
CA ASN A 15 -4.43 14.04 0.62
C ASN A 15 -3.60 13.41 -0.54
N PRO A 16 -3.93 13.71 -1.81
CA PRO A 16 -3.27 13.12 -2.98
C PRO A 16 -1.97 13.84 -3.40
N THR A 17 -1.53 14.91 -2.72
CA THR A 17 -0.39 15.76 -3.16
C THR A 17 0.86 14.94 -3.53
N ILE A 18 1.22 13.94 -2.72
CA ILE A 18 2.39 13.09 -3.00
C ILE A 18 2.15 12.19 -4.21
N ARG A 19 0.94 11.63 -4.37
CA ARG A 19 0.60 10.80 -5.53
C ARG A 19 0.59 11.59 -6.82
N LYS A 20 0.02 12.80 -6.82
CA LYS A 20 0.08 13.75 -7.96
C LYS A 20 1.53 14.08 -8.32
N TYR A 21 2.34 14.43 -7.33
CA TYR A 21 3.76 14.74 -7.52
C TYR A 21 4.52 13.58 -8.19
N LEU A 22 4.25 12.34 -7.75
CA LEU A 22 4.83 11.13 -8.32
C LEU A 22 4.33 10.86 -9.74
N ALA A 23 3.01 10.94 -9.99
CA ALA A 23 2.41 10.68 -11.29
C ALA A 23 2.94 11.59 -12.41
N GLU A 24 3.22 12.86 -12.09
CA GLU A 24 3.84 13.80 -13.02
C GLU A 24 5.23 13.35 -13.49
N ARG A 25 5.99 12.64 -12.63
CA ARG A 25 7.41 12.33 -12.81
C ARG A 25 7.68 10.87 -13.15
N ALA A 26 6.76 9.99 -12.79
CA ALA A 26 6.92 8.56 -12.92
C ALA A 26 5.57 7.90 -13.22
N GLU A 27 5.65 6.78 -13.90
CA GLU A 27 4.56 5.84 -14.07
C GLU A 27 4.62 4.78 -12.97
N LEU A 28 3.47 4.47 -12.37
CA LEU A 28 3.34 3.33 -11.47
C LEU A 28 3.21 2.08 -12.33
N VAL A 29 4.27 1.27 -12.36
CA VAL A 29 4.31 0.00 -13.09
C VAL A 29 3.55 -1.07 -12.31
N GLY A 30 3.63 -1.00 -10.97
CA GLY A 30 2.88 -1.86 -10.06
C GLY A 30 3.24 -1.57 -8.61
N ALA A 31 2.48 -2.13 -7.69
CA ALA A 31 2.76 -2.08 -6.26
C ALA A 31 2.37 -3.40 -5.60
N VAL A 32 3.06 -3.75 -4.50
CA VAL A 32 2.69 -4.90 -3.66
C VAL A 32 2.57 -4.42 -2.23
N ARG A 33 1.43 -4.68 -1.58
CA ARG A 33 1.21 -4.38 -0.16
C ARG A 33 1.57 -5.59 0.69
N LEU A 34 2.43 -5.35 1.65
CA LEU A 34 2.92 -6.36 2.60
C LEU A 34 2.09 -6.35 3.88
N PRO A 35 1.96 -7.50 4.56
CA PRO A 35 1.35 -7.58 5.87
C PRO A 35 2.07 -6.69 6.87
N ASN A 36 1.36 -6.21 7.88
CA ASN A 36 1.94 -5.38 8.93
C ASN A 36 3.07 -6.10 9.69
N THR A 37 3.14 -7.43 9.63
CA THR A 37 4.18 -8.26 10.27
C THR A 37 5.44 -8.48 9.41
N ALA A 38 5.47 -8.02 8.16
CA ALA A 38 6.57 -8.26 7.22
C ALA A 38 7.97 -7.83 7.72
N PHE A 39 8.01 -6.81 8.58
CA PHE A 39 9.25 -6.28 9.17
C PHE A 39 9.36 -6.52 10.68
N LYS A 40 8.50 -7.37 11.24
CA LYS A 40 8.46 -7.64 12.68
C LYS A 40 9.75 -8.32 13.15
N ASP A 41 10.16 -9.39 12.49
CA ASP A 41 11.31 -10.20 12.94
C ASP A 41 12.66 -9.53 12.61
N ASN A 42 12.73 -8.84 11.47
CA ASN A 42 13.97 -8.22 10.99
C ASN A 42 14.20 -6.80 11.52
N ALA A 43 13.13 -6.06 11.85
CA ALA A 43 13.24 -4.64 12.23
C ALA A 43 12.42 -4.27 13.49
N GLY A 44 11.70 -5.21 14.10
CA GLY A 44 10.98 -4.98 15.35
C GLY A 44 9.76 -4.06 15.23
N THR A 45 9.22 -3.86 14.02
CA THR A 45 8.10 -2.95 13.78
C THR A 45 6.93 -3.65 13.11
N GLU A 46 5.70 -3.33 13.56
CA GLU A 46 4.46 -3.76 12.93
C GLU A 46 3.87 -2.62 12.11
N VAL A 47 4.16 -2.59 10.81
CA VAL A 47 3.70 -1.53 9.89
C VAL A 47 3.31 -2.11 8.54
N THR A 48 2.13 -1.75 8.05
CA THR A 48 1.75 -2.07 6.67
C THR A 48 2.56 -1.23 5.71
N ALA A 49 3.29 -1.90 4.83
CA ALA A 49 4.21 -1.30 3.89
C ALA A 49 3.88 -1.72 2.46
N ASP A 50 4.24 -0.85 1.51
CA ASP A 50 4.08 -1.06 0.09
C ASP A 50 5.47 -1.09 -0.57
N ILE A 51 5.68 -2.04 -1.50
CA ILE A 51 6.77 -2.02 -2.46
C ILE A 51 6.22 -1.37 -3.74
N LEU A 52 6.77 -0.23 -4.13
CA LEU A 52 6.33 0.52 -5.31
C LEU A 52 7.34 0.36 -6.43
N PHE A 53 6.87 -0.02 -7.62
CA PHE A 53 7.66 -0.06 -8.85
C PHE A 53 7.34 1.15 -9.72
N LEU A 54 8.29 2.08 -9.82
CA LEU A 54 8.13 3.35 -10.53
C LEU A 54 9.07 3.43 -11.73
N GLN A 55 8.52 3.79 -12.88
CA GLN A 55 9.29 4.11 -14.08
C GLN A 55 9.34 5.62 -14.28
N LYS A 56 10.53 6.20 -14.07
CA LYS A 56 10.76 7.63 -14.31
C LYS A 56 10.43 7.98 -15.76
N ARG A 57 9.70 9.08 -15.95
CA ARG A 57 9.43 9.67 -17.26
C ARG A 57 10.61 10.54 -17.71
N GLU A 58 10.84 10.59 -19.02
CA GLU A 58 11.84 11.48 -19.63
C GLU A 58 11.53 12.97 -19.38
N ARG A 59 10.23 13.31 -19.34
CA ARG A 59 9.73 14.65 -19.06
C ARG A 59 8.57 14.59 -18.07
N LYS A 60 8.38 15.68 -17.32
CA LYS A 60 7.16 15.84 -16.53
C LYS A 60 5.97 15.97 -17.46
N ILE A 61 4.86 15.35 -17.08
CA ILE A 61 3.59 15.49 -17.78
C ILE A 61 2.50 15.80 -16.76
N ASP A 62 1.53 16.60 -17.15
CA ASP A 62 0.35 16.88 -16.33
C ASP A 62 -0.70 15.82 -16.62
N ILE A 63 -0.72 14.76 -15.80
CA ILE A 63 -1.69 13.68 -15.88
C ILE A 63 -2.20 13.32 -14.49
N GLU A 64 -3.41 12.81 -14.42
CA GLU A 64 -4.03 12.32 -13.20
C GLU A 64 -4.56 10.90 -13.44
N PRO A 65 -3.68 9.88 -13.40
CA PRO A 65 -4.10 8.48 -13.55
C PRO A 65 -4.89 8.01 -12.32
N ASP A 66 -5.71 6.97 -12.49
CA ASP A 66 -6.69 6.54 -11.46
C ASP A 66 -6.05 6.23 -10.09
N TRP A 67 -4.83 5.67 -10.07
CA TRP A 67 -4.09 5.40 -8.83
C TRP A 67 -3.74 6.66 -8.00
N VAL A 68 -3.90 7.88 -8.53
CA VAL A 68 -3.81 9.12 -7.74
C VAL A 68 -4.97 9.24 -6.74
N HIS A 69 -6.07 8.53 -6.96
CA HIS A 69 -7.25 8.57 -6.12
C HIS A 69 -7.27 7.43 -5.09
N LEU A 70 -8.29 7.48 -4.22
CA LEU A 70 -8.60 6.41 -3.31
C LEU A 70 -9.81 5.65 -3.85
N GLY A 71 -9.76 4.33 -3.69
CA GLY A 71 -10.88 3.43 -3.82
C GLY A 71 -11.30 2.88 -2.46
N VAL A 72 -12.16 1.86 -2.49
CA VAL A 72 -12.66 1.21 -1.29
C VAL A 72 -12.57 -0.30 -1.51
N THR A 73 -12.02 -1.01 -0.54
CA THR A 73 -12.03 -2.49 -0.52
C THR A 73 -13.45 -3.02 -0.33
N GLU A 74 -13.66 -4.31 -0.57
CA GLU A 74 -14.96 -4.97 -0.33
C GLU A 74 -15.47 -4.79 1.11
N ASN A 75 -14.56 -4.67 2.08
CA ASN A 75 -14.88 -4.48 3.50
C ASN A 75 -15.10 -2.99 3.89
N GLY A 76 -15.21 -2.08 2.93
CA GLY A 76 -15.48 -0.67 3.19
C GLY A 76 -14.26 0.15 3.66
N ILE A 77 -13.05 -0.43 3.62
CA ILE A 77 -11.82 0.28 4.01
C ILE A 77 -11.27 1.06 2.82
N ALA A 78 -11.04 2.35 3.01
CA ALA A 78 -10.41 3.22 2.04
C ALA A 78 -8.94 2.81 1.83
N VAL A 79 -8.57 2.63 0.57
CA VAL A 79 -7.21 2.30 0.10
C VAL A 79 -6.94 3.06 -1.19
N ASN A 80 -5.70 3.07 -1.66
CA ASN A 80 -5.41 3.54 -3.02
C ASN A 80 -6.23 2.80 -4.09
N SER A 81 -6.71 3.50 -5.12
CA SER A 81 -7.51 2.88 -6.20
C SER A 81 -6.79 1.69 -6.85
N TYR A 82 -5.47 1.73 -6.98
CA TYR A 82 -4.68 0.61 -7.50
C TYR A 82 -4.94 -0.69 -6.71
N PHE A 83 -4.96 -0.63 -5.39
CA PHE A 83 -5.20 -1.82 -4.56
C PHE A 83 -6.68 -2.20 -4.47
N ALA A 84 -7.60 -1.24 -4.66
CA ALA A 84 -9.02 -1.55 -4.78
C ALA A 84 -9.31 -2.32 -6.08
N GLU A 85 -8.60 -1.98 -7.16
CA GLU A 85 -8.71 -2.64 -8.47
C GLU A 85 -7.88 -3.93 -8.57
N HIS A 86 -6.79 -4.01 -7.80
CA HIS A 86 -5.88 -5.16 -7.74
C HIS A 86 -5.75 -5.72 -6.32
N PRO A 87 -6.83 -6.31 -5.75
CA PRO A 87 -6.77 -6.89 -4.40
C PRO A 87 -5.73 -8.01 -4.28
N GLU A 88 -5.42 -8.72 -5.37
CA GLU A 88 -4.37 -9.74 -5.44
C GLU A 88 -2.96 -9.22 -5.19
N MET A 89 -2.75 -7.90 -5.32
CA MET A 89 -1.47 -7.24 -5.02
C MET A 89 -1.32 -6.89 -3.53
N MET A 90 -2.31 -7.21 -2.70
CA MET A 90 -2.18 -7.18 -1.25
C MET A 90 -1.96 -8.60 -0.74
N LEU A 91 -0.82 -8.83 -0.08
CA LEU A 91 -0.49 -10.13 0.51
C LEU A 91 -1.24 -10.35 1.85
N GLY A 92 -2.53 -10.06 1.88
CA GLY A 92 -3.38 -10.08 3.07
C GLY A 92 -4.63 -9.21 2.88
N SER A 93 -5.47 -9.13 3.91
CA SER A 93 -6.69 -8.32 3.93
C SER A 93 -6.51 -7.05 4.74
N MET A 94 -7.11 -5.94 4.28
CA MET A 94 -7.17 -4.73 5.08
C MET A 94 -8.19 -4.88 6.19
N GLU A 95 -7.81 -4.50 7.41
CA GLU A 95 -8.62 -4.57 8.62
C GLU A 95 -8.42 -3.32 9.49
N TYR A 96 -9.37 -3.00 10.36
CA TYR A 96 -9.18 -1.97 11.39
C TYR A 96 -8.35 -2.53 12.55
N ASP A 97 -7.25 -1.87 12.89
CA ASP A 97 -6.43 -2.27 14.02
C ASP A 97 -7.03 -1.77 15.33
N THR A 98 -7.68 -2.68 16.03
CA THR A 98 -8.32 -2.41 17.32
C THR A 98 -7.37 -2.51 18.52
N ARG A 99 -6.11 -2.93 18.30
CA ARG A 99 -5.13 -3.19 19.37
C ARG A 99 -4.53 -1.89 19.90
N ILE A 100 -4.04 -1.03 19.01
CA ILE A 100 -3.24 0.14 19.39
C ILE A 100 -4.11 1.32 19.86
N TYR A 101 -5.32 1.47 19.30
CA TYR A 101 -6.19 2.63 19.55
C TYR A 101 -7.58 2.26 20.09
N GLY A 102 -7.79 1.01 20.52
CA GLY A 102 -9.07 0.53 21.04
C GLY A 102 -10.12 0.25 19.96
N GLN A 103 -11.34 -0.07 20.37
CA GLN A 103 -12.41 -0.52 19.46
C GLN A 103 -12.86 0.55 18.43
N ASP A 104 -12.66 1.83 18.72
CA ASP A 104 -13.02 2.95 17.82
C ASP A 104 -11.86 3.39 16.91
N SER A 105 -10.82 2.57 16.81
CA SER A 105 -9.65 2.85 15.98
C SER A 105 -10.04 3.03 14.51
N ARG A 106 -9.65 4.17 13.94
CA ARG A 106 -9.68 4.39 12.48
C ARG A 106 -8.38 3.98 11.80
N TYR A 107 -7.43 3.42 12.54
CA TYR A 107 -6.18 2.94 11.98
C TYR A 107 -6.43 1.59 11.30
N THR A 108 -5.89 1.42 10.10
CA THR A 108 -6.06 0.20 9.32
C THR A 108 -4.72 -0.46 9.05
N VAL A 109 -4.71 -1.78 8.97
CA VAL A 109 -3.52 -2.60 8.71
C VAL A 109 -3.86 -3.69 7.70
N CYS A 110 -2.89 -4.10 6.90
CA CYS A 110 -2.97 -5.32 6.12
C CYS A 110 -2.55 -6.49 7.02
N VAL A 111 -3.45 -7.45 7.22
CA VAL A 111 -3.23 -8.65 8.03
C VAL A 111 -3.18 -9.85 7.08
N ASN A 112 -2.20 -10.71 7.29
CA ASN A 112 -2.20 -12.03 6.66
C ASN A 112 -2.47 -13.07 7.75
N ASN A 113 -3.56 -13.82 7.56
CA ASN A 113 -4.02 -14.86 8.49
C ASN A 113 -3.55 -16.26 8.06
N ASP A 114 -2.79 -16.39 6.98
CA ASP A 114 -2.16 -17.64 6.61
C ASP A 114 -0.97 -17.93 7.54
N GLU A 115 -1.13 -18.94 8.39
CA GLU A 115 -0.10 -19.41 9.32
C GLU A 115 1.17 -19.92 8.62
N ASN A 116 1.09 -20.25 7.32
CA ASN A 116 2.22 -20.69 6.50
C ASN A 116 2.80 -19.55 5.65
N PHE A 117 2.36 -18.30 5.83
CA PHE A 117 2.89 -17.19 5.08
C PHE A 117 4.39 -16.99 5.37
N ASN A 118 5.22 -17.40 4.42
CA ASN A 118 6.66 -17.20 4.45
C ASN A 118 7.06 -16.26 3.31
N MET A 119 7.46 -15.02 3.64
CA MET A 119 7.94 -14.05 2.65
C MET A 119 9.07 -14.57 1.75
N TYR A 120 9.86 -15.55 2.21
CA TYR A 120 10.96 -16.13 1.44
C TYR A 120 10.51 -17.20 0.44
N GLU A 121 9.29 -17.71 0.54
CA GLU A 121 8.74 -18.74 -0.36
C GLU A 121 7.72 -18.18 -1.35
N THR A 122 7.17 -16.99 -1.09
CA THR A 122 6.11 -16.36 -1.89
C THR A 122 6.62 -15.38 -2.96
N LEU A 123 7.93 -15.14 -3.06
CA LEU A 123 8.60 -14.27 -4.04
C LEU A 123 9.58 -15.07 -4.91
#